data_AF-A0A6H0TDQ6-F1
#
_entry.id   AF-A0A6H0TDQ6-F1
#
_cell.length_a   1.000
_cell.length_b   1.000
_cell.length_c   1.000
_cell.angle_alpha   90.00
_cell.angle_beta   90.00
_cell.angle_gamma   90.00
#
_symmetry.space_group_name_H-M   'P 1'
#
loop_
_entity.id
_entity.type
_entity.pdbx_description
1 polymer ?
#
loop_
_entity_poly.entity_id
_entity_poly.type
_entity_poly.pdbx_seq_one_letter_code
_entity_poly.pdbx_strand_id
1 'polypeptide(L)' 'MLYNLKAEMIRHNITVTQIANCIGKDEKTVRNKLKGNSAITFPEAVKIQRDFFSDFPMKYLFSDKEAGRKVVS' A
#
# COMPACT_ATOMS: atom_id res chain seq x y z
N MET A 1 8.34 -4.95 -1.79
CA MET A 1 7.76 -3.70 -2.38
C MET A 1 6.26 -3.87 -2.46
N LEU A 2 5.46 -2.81 -2.19
CA LEU A 2 3.99 -2.90 -2.14
C LEU A 2 3.36 -2.72 -3.53
N TYR A 3 3.37 -3.80 -4.33
CA TYR A 3 2.90 -3.76 -5.73
C TYR A 3 1.38 -3.54 -5.84
N ASN A 4 0.59 -4.25 -5.04
CA ASN A 4 -0.87 -4.19 -5.13
C ASN A 4 -1.39 -2.82 -4.70
N LEU A 5 -0.94 -2.32 -3.55
CA LEU A 5 -1.27 -0.95 -3.12
C LEU A 5 -0.90 0.09 -4.20
N LYS A 6 0.27 -0.01 -4.82
CA LYS A 6 0.68 0.93 -5.88
C LYS A 6 -0.19 0.81 -7.13
N ALA A 7 -0.61 -0.41 -7.51
CA ALA A 7 -1.51 -0.62 -8.64
C ALA A 7 -2.89 -0.01 -8.38
N GLU A 8 -3.45 -0.22 -7.19
CA GLU A 8 -4.74 0.37 -6.83
C GLU A 8 -4.65 1.90 -6.69
N MET A 9 -3.53 2.43 -6.19
CA MET A 9 -3.29 3.88 -6.20
C MET A 9 -3.38 4.47 -7.61
N ILE A 10 -2.78 3.81 -8.61
CA ILE A 10 -2.84 4.26 -10.01
C ILE A 10 -4.28 4.14 -10.55
N ARG A 11 -4.97 3.02 -10.29
CA ARG A 11 -6.34 2.78 -10.76
C ARG A 11 -7.36 3.77 -10.19
N HIS A 12 -7.20 4.13 -8.92
CA HIS A 12 -8.09 5.04 -8.20
C HIS A 12 -7.63 6.51 -8.24
N ASN A 13 -6.58 6.84 -9.01
CA ASN A 13 -5.98 8.18 -9.07
C ASN A 13 -5.57 8.74 -7.69
N ILE A 14 -5.14 7.86 -6.78
CA ILE A 14 -4.66 8.23 -5.45
C ILE A 14 -3.18 8.58 -5.52
N THR A 15 -2.86 9.79 -5.09
CA THR A 15 -1.48 10.31 -5.07
C THR A 15 -0.74 9.94 -3.79
N VAL A 16 0.60 9.95 -3.84
CA VAL A 16 1.45 9.74 -2.67
C VAL A 16 1.20 10.81 -1.60
N THR A 17 0.91 12.04 -2.01
CA THR A 17 0.55 13.17 -1.14
C THR A 17 -0.73 12.91 -0.35
N GLN A 18 -1.75 12.32 -0.97
CA GLN A 18 -2.99 11.95 -0.27
C GLN A 18 -2.75 10.87 0.79
N ILE A 19 -1.95 9.84 0.46
CA ILE A 19 -1.54 8.82 1.44
C ILE A 19 -0.75 9.44 2.58
N ALA A 20 0.20 10.32 2.27
CA ALA A 20 1.01 11.07 3.23
C ALA A 20 0.16 11.85 4.23
N ASN A 21 -0.83 12.61 3.72
CA ASN A 21 -1.76 13.37 4.53
C ASN A 21 -2.63 12.46 5.42
N CYS A 22 -3.10 11.32 4.90
CA CYS A 22 -3.91 10.35 5.64
C CYS A 22 -3.17 9.76 6.85
N ILE A 23 -1.88 9.43 6.69
CA ILE A 23 -1.09 8.81 7.76
C ILE A 23 -0.24 9.81 8.56
N GLY A 24 -0.28 11.10 8.22
CA GLY A 24 0.48 12.17 8.88
C GLY A 24 1.99 12.00 8.73
N LYS A 25 2.47 11.66 7.52
CA LYS A 25 3.89 11.46 7.21
C LYS A 25 4.27 12.25 5.96
N ASP A 26 5.56 12.56 5.82
CA ASP A 26 6.06 13.19 4.61
C ASP A 26 5.99 12.27 3.39
N GLU A 27 5.84 12.85 2.20
CA GLU A 27 5.83 12.10 0.94
C GLU A 27 7.08 11.24 0.73
N LYS A 28 8.25 11.72 1.19
CA LYS A 28 9.51 10.98 1.15
C LYS A 28 9.41 9.68 1.97
N THR A 29 8.81 9.77 3.15
CA THR A 29 8.60 8.63 4.05
C THR A 29 7.62 7.63 3.44
N VAL A 30 6.51 8.11 2.87
CA VAL A 30 5.55 7.25 2.17
C VAL A 30 6.18 6.57 0.96
N ARG A 31 6.95 7.30 0.16
CA ARG A 31 7.66 6.74 -1.00
C ARG A 31 8.63 5.63 -0.60
N ASN A 32 9.36 5.81 0.50
CA ASN A 32 10.23 4.78 1.06
C ASN A 32 9.43 3.55 1.50
N LYS A 33 8.28 3.76 2.16
CA LYS A 33 7.38 2.67 2.57
C LYS A 33 6.82 1.89 1.38
N LEU A 34 6.32 2.58 0.36
CA LEU A 34 5.80 1.96 -0.88
C LEU A 34 6.87 1.16 -1.62
N LYS A 35 8.11 1.66 -1.66
CA LYS A 35 9.26 0.95 -2.23
C LYS A 35 9.67 -0.28 -1.41
N GLY A 36 9.30 -0.36 -0.14
CA GLY A 36 9.71 -1.42 0.79
C GLY A 36 10.99 -1.11 1.55
N ASN A 37 11.50 0.13 1.51
CA ASN A 37 12.65 0.57 2.31
C ASN A 37 12.30 0.76 3.79
N SER A 38 11.00 0.83 4.11
CA SER A 38 10.51 0.96 5.48
C SER A 38 9.16 0.25 5.59
N ALA A 39 8.90 -0.40 6.72
CA ALA A 39 7.61 -1.08 6.92
C ALA A 39 6.46 -0.07 7.06
N ILE A 40 5.29 -0.41 6.52
CA ILE A 40 4.02 0.23 6.90
C ILE A 40 3.57 -0.41 8.20
N THR A 41 3.25 0.41 9.20
CA THR A 41 2.75 -0.08 10.48
C THR A 41 1.29 -0.46 10.37
N PHE A 42 0.80 -1.35 11.25
CA PHE A 42 -0.60 -1.77 11.22
C PHE A 42 -1.60 -0.59 11.29
N PRO A 43 -1.43 0.41 12.16
CA PRO A 43 -2.33 1.58 12.19
C PRO A 43 -2.32 2.40 10.90
N GLU A 44 -1.15 2.55 10.25
CA GLU A 44 -1.04 3.25 8.95
C GLU A 44 -1.79 2.46 7.87
N ALA A 45 -1.61 1.14 7.85
CA ALA A 45 -2.25 0.26 6.88
C ALA A 45 -3.79 0.30 7.03
N VAL A 46 -4.31 0.33 8.27
CA VAL A 46 -5.75 0.38 8.54
C VAL A 46 -6.34 1.70 8.03
N LYS A 47 -5.67 2.82 8.28
CA LYS A 47 -6.11 4.13 7.76
C LYS A 47 -6.15 4.14 6.24
N ILE A 48 -5.08 3.69 5.59
CA ILE A 48 -5.01 3.66 4.11
C ILE A 48 -6.13 2.80 3.53
N GLN A 49 -6.37 1.61 4.09
CA GLN A 49 -7.42 0.71 3.63
C GLN A 49 -8.80 1.34 3.85
N ARG A 50 -9.09 1.85 5.04
CA ARG A 50 -10.39 2.42 5.37
C ARG A 50 -10.72 3.67 4.55
N ASP A 51 -9.76 4.56 4.37
CA ASP A 51 -9.99 5.88 3.75
C ASP A 51 -9.89 5.88 2.21
N PHE A 52 -9.18 4.92 1.60
CA PHE A 52 -8.98 4.89 0.14
C PHE A 52 -9.37 3.57 -0.54
N PHE A 53 -9.34 2.44 0.17
CA PHE A 53 -9.46 1.11 -0.43
C PHE A 53 -10.37 0.20 0.41
N SER A 54 -11.52 0.72 0.84
CA SER A 54 -12.46 0.02 1.71
C SER A 54 -12.97 -1.30 1.11
N ASP A 55 -13.02 -1.35 -0.23
CA ASP A 55 -13.48 -2.50 -1.01
C ASP A 55 -12.41 -3.59 -1.16
N PHE A 56 -11.15 -3.31 -0.77
CA PHE A 56 -10.05 -4.24 -0.92
C PHE A 56 -9.63 -4.82 0.43
N PRO A 57 -9.38 -6.15 0.49
CA PRO A 57 -8.91 -6.77 1.71
C PRO A 57 -7.46 -6.37 2.00
N MET A 58 -7.16 -6.16 3.28
CA MET A 58 -5.81 -5.84 3.79
C MET A 58 -4.75 -6.80 3.24
N LYS A 59 -5.07 -8.10 3.23
CA LYS A 59 -4.19 -9.17 2.76
C LYS A 59 -3.83 -9.02 1.28
N TYR A 60 -4.72 -8.48 0.46
CA TYR A 60 -4.43 -8.17 -0.95
C TYR A 60 -3.56 -6.93 -1.08
N LEU A 61 -3.97 -5.81 -0.47
CA LEU A 61 -3.28 -4.52 -0.60
C LEU A 61 -1.81 -4.59 -0.19
N PHE A 62 -1.53 -5.31 0.90
CA PHE A 62 -0.21 -5.41 1.52
C PHE A 62 0.44 -6.79 1.30
N SER A 63 -0.04 -7.59 0.32
CA SER A 63 0.63 -8.83 -0.04
C SER A 63 2.01 -8.55 -0.62
N ASP A 64 3.00 -9.36 -0.25
CA ASP A 64 4.26 -9.40 -0.98
C ASP A 64 4.04 -10.07 -2.36
N LYS A 65 4.90 -9.73 -3.32
CA LYS A 65 4.83 -10.23 -4.70
C LYS A 65 5.03 -11.74 -4.78
N GLU A 66 5.61 -12.34 -3.74
CA GLU A 66 5.92 -13.77 -3.67
C GLU A 66 4.67 -14.66 -3.69
N ALA A 67 3.48 -14.16 -3.35
CA ALA A 67 2.23 -14.93 -3.42
C ALA A 67 1.70 -15.15 -4.85
N GLY A 68 2.36 -14.57 -5.87
CA GLY A 68 2.02 -14.75 -7.29
C GLY A 68 2.87 -15.77 -8.05
N ARG A 69 3.92 -16.34 -7.43
CA ARG A 69 4.63 -17.46 -8.05
C ARG A 69 3.79 -18.71 -7.77
N LYS A 70 2.88 -19.04 -8.71
CA LYS A 70 2.29 -20.37 -8.78
C LYS A 70 3.41 -21.38 -8.56
N VAL A 71 3.23 -22.18 -7.52
CA VAL A 71 3.78 -23.52 -7.44
C VAL A 71 3.34 -24.19 -8.74
N VAL A 72 4.24 -24.18 -9.73
CA VAL A 72 4.11 -25.05 -10.90
C VAL A 72 4.64 -26.39 -10.44
N SER A 73 3.72 -27.35 -10.39
CA SER A 73 3.97 -28.77 -10.19
C SER A 73 4.93 -29.33 -11.22
#